data_AF-A0A2E3ACU1-F1
#
_entry.id   AF-A0A2E3ACU1-F1
#
_cell.length_a   1.000
_cell.length_b   1.000
_cell.length_c   1.000
_cell.angle_alpha   90.00
_cell.angle_beta   90.00
_cell.angle_gamma   90.00
#
_symmetry.space_group_name_H-M   'P 1'
#
loop_
_entity.id
_entity.type
_entity.pdbx_description
1 polymer ?
#
loop_
_entity_poly.entity_id
_entity_poly.type
_entity_poly.pdbx_seq_one_letter_code
_entity_poly.pdbx_strand_id
1 'polypeptide(L)'
;MRKNKDNILTVDLHGIRHKQALELVNKTLNEFSDKGNFSLTIITGNSTVLQERIFTECLESSIFTYFIPSWNMGQIIVENVSL
;
A
#
# COMPACT_ATOMS: atom_id res chain seq x y z
N MET A 1 -7.41 18.73 22.75
CA MET A 1 -6.32 17.84 22.28
C MET A 1 -6.95 16.67 21.53
N ARG A 2 -6.77 16.57 20.21
CA ARG A 2 -6.94 15.33 19.45
C ARG A 2 -5.82 15.28 18.42
N LYS A 3 -4.69 14.69 18.80
CA LYS A 3 -3.74 14.17 17.81
C LYS A 3 -4.35 12.86 17.32
N ASN A 4 -5.29 12.89 16.38
CA ASN A 4 -5.41 11.77 15.46
C ASN A 4 -4.13 11.86 14.64
N LYS A 5 -3.08 11.21 15.12
CA LYS A 5 -1.93 10.90 14.30
C LYS A 5 -2.46 9.79 13.41
N ASP A 6 -3.02 10.17 12.27
CA ASP A 6 -3.30 9.23 11.20
C ASP A 6 -2.05 8.36 11.09
N ASN A 7 -2.20 7.05 11.33
CA ASN A 7 -1.08 6.13 11.26
C ASN A 7 -0.71 6.02 9.78
N ILE A 8 0.09 6.98 9.31
CA ILE A 8 0.71 6.95 8.00
C ILE A 8 1.72 5.82 8.07
N LEU A 9 1.36 4.71 7.43
CA LEU A 9 2.18 3.52 7.35
C LEU A 9 2.93 3.56 6.03
N THR A 10 4.19 3.13 6.03
CA THR A 10 5.02 3.14 4.82
C THR A 10 5.72 1.80 4.67
N VAL A 11 5.68 1.24 3.47
CA VAL A 11 6.44 0.04 3.07
C VAL A 11 7.34 0.42 1.89
N ASP A 12 8.65 0.26 2.07
CA ASP A 12 9.65 0.50 1.02
C ASP A 12 10.06 -0.81 0.35
N LEU A 13 9.85 -0.89 -0.97
CA LEU A 13 10.12 -2.08 -1.77
C LEU A 13 11.37 -1.94 -2.67
N HIS A 14 12.11 -0.83 -2.57
CA HIS A 14 13.31 -0.63 -3.37
C HIS A 14 14.33 -1.76 -3.19
N GLY A 15 14.81 -2.28 -4.31
CA GLY A 15 15.84 -3.33 -4.31
C GLY A 15 15.36 -4.71 -3.84
N ILE A 16 14.07 -4.87 -3.52
CA ILE A 16 13.49 -6.16 -3.12
C ILE A 16 13.04 -6.93 -4.36
N ARG A 17 13.23 -8.27 -4.35
CA ARG A 17 12.71 -9.13 -5.43
C ARG A 17 11.19 -9.07 -5.47
N HIS A 18 10.59 -9.02 -6.66
CA HIS A 18 9.13 -8.85 -6.81
C HIS A 18 8.30 -9.82 -5.97
N LYS A 19 8.68 -11.10 -5.89
CA LYS A 19 7.96 -12.09 -5.06
C LYS A 19 7.94 -11.69 -3.58
N GLN A 20 9.09 -11.32 -3.02
CA GLN A 20 9.21 -10.90 -1.62
C GLN A 20 8.47 -9.58 -1.38
N ALA A 21 8.51 -8.68 -2.36
CA ALA A 21 7.80 -7.41 -2.29
C ALA A 21 6.27 -7.62 -2.20
N LEU A 22 5.71 -8.52 -3.00
CA LEU A 22 4.28 -8.86 -2.98
C LEU A 22 3.88 -9.55 -1.68
N GLU A 23 4.69 -10.49 -1.18
CA GLU A 23 4.47 -11.13 0.11
C GLU A 23 4.45 -10.11 1.26
N LEU A 24 5.37 -9.14 1.23
CA LEU A 24 5.42 -8.06 2.22
C LEU A 24 4.18 -7.17 2.16
N VAL A 25 3.78 -6.73 0.95
CA VAL A 25 2.58 -5.91 0.75
C VAL A 25 1.33 -6.63 1.29
N ASN A 26 1.10 -7.88 0.88
CA ASN A 26 -0.05 -8.66 1.34
C ASN A 26 -0.07 -8.84 2.86
N LYS A 27 1.09 -9.16 3.44
CA LYS A 27 1.22 -9.29 4.90
C LYS A 27 0.85 -7.98 5.60
N THR A 28 1.37 -6.85 5.11
CA THR A 28 1.08 -5.53 5.69
C THR A 28 -0.41 -5.19 5.56
N LEU A 29 -1.02 -5.36 4.39
CA LEU A 29 -2.44 -5.08 4.18
C LEU A 29 -3.32 -5.88 5.13
N ASN A 30 -3.07 -7.19 5.28
CA ASN A 30 -3.81 -8.06 6.19
C ASN A 30 -3.60 -7.69 7.67
N GLU A 31 -2.40 -7.22 8.05
CA GLU A 31 -2.14 -6.80 9.43
C GLU A 31 -2.96 -5.56 9.82
N PHE A 32 -3.20 -4.66 8.86
CA PHE A 32 -3.90 -3.40 9.10
C PHE A 32 -5.39 -3.45 8.78
N SER A 33 -5.85 -4.37 7.92
CA SER A 33 -7.28 -4.55 7.64
C SER A 33 -8.09 -4.79 8.91
N ASP A 34 -7.55 -5.55 9.86
CA ASP A 34 -8.24 -5.92 11.10
C ASP A 34 -8.23 -4.81 12.16
N LYS A 35 -7.44 -3.75 11.94
CA LYS A 35 -7.25 -2.63 12.89
C LYS A 35 -8.14 -1.43 12.57
N GLY A 36 -8.97 -1.52 11.53
CA GLY A 36 -9.88 -0.46 11.08
C GLY A 36 -9.26 0.46 10.03
N ASN A 37 -9.52 1.77 10.14
CA ASN A 37 -9.11 2.73 9.13
C ASN A 37 -7.59 2.87 9.05
N PHE A 38 -7.05 2.82 7.83
CA PHE A 38 -5.61 3.01 7.59
C PHE A 38 -5.34 3.75 6.29
N SER A 39 -4.14 4.35 6.22
CA SER A 39 -3.54 4.84 4.99
C SER A 39 -2.10 4.32 4.92
N LEU A 40 -1.82 3.52 3.88
CA LEU A 40 -0.56 2.85 3.62
C LEU A 40 0.08 3.42 2.35
N THR A 41 1.33 3.86 2.45
CA THR A 41 2.16 4.26 1.32
C THR A 41 3.11 3.13 0.95
N ILE A 42 2.97 2.61 -0.26
CA ILE A 42 3.86 1.59 -0.82
C ILE A 42 4.83 2.28 -1.78
N ILE A 43 6.13 2.21 -1.50
CA ILE A 43 7.18 2.80 -2.34
C ILE A 43 7.71 1.71 -3.28
N THR A 44 7.48 1.88 -4.59
CA THR A 44 7.80 0.92 -5.65
C THR A 44 9.02 1.31 -6.49
N GLY A 45 9.56 2.52 -6.27
CA GLY A 45 10.73 3.01 -7.00
C GLY A 45 10.53 3.23 -8.49
N ASN A 46 9.30 3.59 -8.89
CA ASN A 46 8.86 3.74 -10.29
C ASN A 46 8.90 2.44 -11.10
N SER A 47 9.04 1.28 -10.47
CA SER A 47 8.93 -0.01 -11.18
C SER A 47 7.49 -0.26 -11.60
N THR A 48 7.16 0.05 -12.85
CA THR A 48 5.81 -0.16 -13.42
C THR A 48 5.40 -1.63 -13.37
N VAL A 49 6.35 -2.54 -13.59
CA VAL A 49 6.12 -3.99 -13.47
C VAL A 49 5.74 -4.37 -12.04
N LEU A 50 6.41 -3.82 -11.03
CA LEU A 50 6.05 -4.08 -9.63
C LEU A 50 4.69 -3.45 -9.28
N GLN A 51 4.40 -2.25 -9.79
CA GLN A 51 3.11 -1.58 -9.60
C GLN A 51 1.96 -2.41 -10.17
N GLU A 52 2.06 -2.87 -11.42
CA GLU A 52 1.06 -3.71 -12.08
C GLU A 52 0.80 -5.01 -11.31
N ARG A 53 1.86 -5.64 -10.81
CA ARG A 53 1.73 -6.83 -9.97
C ARG A 53 1.08 -6.54 -8.62
N ILE A 54 1.38 -5.41 -7.98
CA ILE A 54 0.72 -5.00 -6.74
C ILE A 54 -0.77 -4.73 -6.99
N PHE A 55 -1.13 -4.09 -8.10
CA PHE A 55 -2.53 -3.88 -8.46
C PHE A 55 -3.25 -5.22 -8.63
N THR A 56 -2.75 -6.07 -9.52
CA THR A 56 -3.41 -7.33 -9.90
C THR A 56 -3.40 -8.40 -8.81
N GLU A 57 -2.30 -8.53 -8.06
CA GLU A 57 -2.12 -9.61 -7.08
C GLU A 57 -2.48 -9.22 -5.63
N CYS A 58 -2.56 -7.92 -5.31
CA CYS A 58 -2.81 -7.46 -3.93
C CYS A 58 -4.05 -6.55 -3.78
N LEU A 59 -4.37 -5.70 -4.76
CA LEU A 59 -5.31 -4.58 -4.57
C LEU A 59 -6.63 -4.71 -5.32
N GLU A 60 -6.63 -5.19 -6.57
CA GLU A 60 -7.83 -5.27 -7.42
C GLU A 60 -8.94 -6.15 -6.83
N SER A 61 -8.56 -7.24 -6.15
CA SER A 61 -9.51 -8.13 -5.47
C SER A 61 -9.84 -7.71 -4.04
N SER A 62 -9.34 -6.56 -3.58
CA SER A 62 -9.51 -6.08 -2.22
C SER A 62 -10.65 -5.06 -2.11
N ILE A 63 -11.06 -4.76 -0.88
CA ILE A 63 -12.03 -3.69 -0.59
C ILE A 63 -11.36 -2.30 -0.47
N PHE A 64 -10.04 -2.22 -0.61
CA PHE A 64 -9.28 -1.01 -0.37
C PHE A 64 -9.38 -0.05 -1.57
N THR A 65 -9.39 1.24 -1.28
CA THR A 65 -9.20 2.26 -2.31
C THR A 65 -7.71 2.50 -2.50
N TYR A 66 -7.27 2.74 -3.73
CA TYR A 66 -5.86 2.96 -4.00
C TYR A 66 -5.62 3.88 -5.19
N PHE A 67 -4.51 4.59 -5.19
CA PHE A 67 -4.11 5.47 -6.28
C PHE A 67 -2.60 5.73 -6.29
N ILE A 68 -2.06 6.08 -7.47
CA ILE A 68 -0.71 6.65 -7.59
C ILE A 68 -0.85 8.18 -7.43
N PRO A 69 -0.19 8.81 -6.44
CA PRO A 69 -0.30 10.24 -6.25
C PRO A 69 0.40 11.02 -7.37
N SER A 70 -0.20 12.12 -7.83
CA SER A 70 0.33 12.94 -8.92
C SER A 70 1.71 13.55 -8.64
N TRP A 71 2.08 13.70 -7.36
CA TRP A 71 3.37 14.25 -6.93
C TRP A 71 4.47 13.20 -6.80
N ASN A 72 4.15 11.90 -6.85
CA ASN A 72 5.16 10.83 -6.79
C ASN A 72 4.68 9.54 -7.48
N MET A 73 5.11 9.34 -8.72
CA MET A 73 4.78 8.15 -9.52
C MET A 73 5.39 6.85 -8.98
N GLY A 74 6.34 6.95 -8.06
CA GLY A 74 7.00 5.80 -7.44
C GLY A 74 6.25 5.28 -6.22
N GLN A 75 5.08 5.86 -5.90
CA GLN A 75 4.29 5.51 -4.74
C GLN A 75 2.90 5.00 -5.14
N ILE A 76 2.35 4.14 -4.30
CA ILE A 76 0.95 3.77 -4.31
C ILE A 76 0.41 4.10 -2.91
N ILE A 77 -0.66 4.87 -2.84
CA ILE A 77 -1.39 5.12 -1.60
C ILE A 77 -2.57 4.16 -1.57
N VAL A 78 -2.72 3.41 -0.48
CA VAL A 78 -3.80 2.45 -0.23
C VAL A 78 -4.53 2.87 1.04
N GLU A 79 -5.85 2.99 0.96
CA GLU A 79 -6.69 3.43 2.06
C GLU A 79 -7.77 2.39 2.35
N ASN A 80 -8.05 2.20 3.63
CA ASN A 80 -9.22 1.49 4.11
C ASN A 80 -10.06 2.45 4.95
N VAL A 81 -11.31 2.64 4.55
CA VAL A 81 -12.30 3.37 5.32
C VAL A 81 -13.38 2.36 5.69
N SER A 82 -13.25 1.79 6.89
CA SER A 82 -14.31 0.98 7.48
C SER A 82 -15.46 1.92 7.89
N LEU A 83 -16.64 1.70 7.30
CA LEU A 83 -17.88 2.39 7.64
C LEU A 83 -18.43 1.93 8.99
#